data_AF-A0A4P6ZJY6-F1
#
_entry.id   AF-A0A4P6ZJY6-F1
#
_cell.length_a   1.000
_cell.length_b   1.000
_cell.length_c   1.000
_cell.angle_alpha   90.00
_cell.angle_beta   90.00
_cell.angle_gamma   90.00
#
_symmetry.space_group_name_H-M   'P 1'
#
loop_
_entity.id
_entity.type
_entity.pdbx_description
1 polymer ?
#
loop_
_entity_poly.entity_id
_entity_poly.type
_entity_poly.pdbx_seq_one_letter_code
_entity_poly.pdbx_strand_id
1 'polypeptide(L)'
;MASYQHDLFKKLIEKLQLTTPSAQKALQDGLLTELVIHDRSNLWSFQITLASIMPYKIFQDFMQRLHNVFAGSSLKVTFHIDQPKVTDSLIKDYWLWVVNNCHLSSILKQQLAKNSQLKVTNGQVSLDTKERSLRSFLMDGALVDLEDTYHQLGFPNFKIHVAGVSSKRNLPTQVVDFPIKKTKSDVKLAREAVKALDNDEKPK
;
A
#
# COMPACT_ATOMS: atom_id res chain seq x y z
N MET A 1 -20.17 14.72 -8.60
CA MET A 1 -18.71 14.66 -8.87
C MET A 1 -18.21 13.24 -9.05
N ALA A 2 -18.55 12.29 -8.15
CA ALA A 2 -18.15 10.88 -8.26
C ALA A 2 -18.47 10.20 -9.61
N SER A 3 -19.64 10.48 -10.22
CA SER A 3 -20.01 9.92 -11.53
C SER A 3 -19.01 10.24 -12.64
N TYR A 4 -18.50 11.49 -12.68
CA TYR A 4 -17.58 11.91 -13.73
C TYR A 4 -16.20 11.25 -13.59
N GLN A 5 -15.67 11.19 -12.37
CA GLN A 5 -14.39 10.54 -12.06
C GLN A 5 -14.44 9.03 -12.35
N HIS A 6 -15.59 8.41 -12.10
CA HIS A 6 -15.85 7.02 -12.43
C HIS A 6 -15.91 6.78 -13.94
N ASP A 7 -16.59 7.64 -14.69
CA ASP A 7 -16.68 7.54 -16.16
C ASP A 7 -15.31 7.73 -16.83
N LEU A 8 -14.48 8.66 -16.32
CA LEU A 8 -13.09 8.81 -16.78
C LEU A 8 -12.26 7.56 -16.51
N PHE A 9 -12.42 6.96 -15.34
CA PHE A 9 -11.73 5.73 -14.99
C PHE A 9 -12.14 4.57 -15.89
N LYS A 10 -13.44 4.39 -16.15
CA LYS A 10 -13.94 3.39 -17.10
C LYS A 10 -13.31 3.54 -18.48
N LYS A 11 -13.27 4.77 -19.01
CA LYS A 11 -12.60 5.05 -20.31
C LYS A 11 -11.12 4.71 -20.29
N LEU A 12 -10.43 4.94 -19.17
CA LEU A 12 -9.03 4.51 -19.01
C LEU A 12 -8.94 2.98 -19.09
N ILE A 13 -9.72 2.24 -18.29
CA ILE A 13 -9.72 0.77 -18.27
C ILE A 13 -10.06 0.18 -19.65
N GLU A 14 -11.03 0.76 -20.37
CA GLU A 14 -11.37 0.39 -21.74
C GLU A 14 -10.17 0.56 -22.69
N LYS A 15 -9.46 1.69 -22.62
CA LYS A 15 -8.23 1.91 -23.40
C LYS A 15 -7.12 0.91 -23.05
N LEU A 16 -7.01 0.51 -21.78
CA LEU A 16 -6.05 -0.51 -21.36
C LEU A 16 -6.44 -1.92 -21.85
N GLN A 17 -7.70 -2.13 -22.25
CA GLN A 17 -8.24 -3.43 -22.64
C GLN A 17 -8.12 -4.49 -21.52
N LEU A 18 -8.33 -4.07 -20.27
CA LEU A 18 -8.33 -4.96 -19.11
C LEU A 18 -9.69 -5.67 -18.99
N THR A 19 -9.86 -6.75 -19.76
CA THR A 19 -11.14 -7.46 -19.89
C THR A 19 -11.27 -8.71 -19.02
N THR A 20 -10.23 -9.08 -18.27
CA THR A 20 -10.31 -10.28 -17.42
C THR A 20 -11.35 -10.07 -16.30
N PRO A 21 -12.20 -11.08 -15.98
CA PRO A 21 -13.23 -10.92 -14.95
C PRO A 21 -12.68 -10.53 -13.58
N SER A 22 -11.48 -11.01 -13.23
CA SER A 22 -10.80 -10.65 -11.99
C SER A 22 -10.33 -9.19 -11.97
N ALA A 23 -9.81 -8.68 -13.08
CA ALA A 23 -9.45 -7.26 -13.19
C ALA A 23 -10.68 -6.36 -13.17
N GLN A 24 -11.73 -6.71 -13.92
CA GLN A 24 -12.99 -5.97 -13.91
C GLN A 24 -13.57 -5.86 -12.51
N LYS A 25 -13.59 -6.96 -11.75
CA LYS A 25 -14.05 -6.95 -10.36
C LYS A 25 -13.17 -6.09 -9.45
N ALA A 26 -11.85 -6.14 -9.60
CA ALA A 26 -10.92 -5.35 -8.78
C ALA A 26 -10.99 -3.84 -9.08
N LEU A 27 -11.43 -3.47 -10.29
CA LEU A 27 -11.43 -2.10 -10.80
C LEU A 27 -12.86 -1.52 -10.94
N GLN A 28 -13.89 -2.29 -10.58
CA GLN A 28 -15.29 -1.96 -10.85
C GLN A 28 -15.71 -0.61 -10.26
N ASP A 29 -15.28 -0.31 -9.04
CA ASP A 29 -15.66 0.92 -8.31
C ASP A 29 -14.54 1.97 -8.35
N GLY A 30 -13.58 1.83 -9.27
CA GLY A 30 -12.44 2.74 -9.34
C GLY A 30 -12.82 4.14 -9.84
N LEU A 31 -12.06 5.12 -9.36
CA LEU A 31 -12.22 6.54 -9.68
C LEU A 31 -10.87 7.11 -10.14
N LEU A 32 -10.87 7.87 -11.23
CA LEU A 32 -9.74 8.71 -11.60
C LEU A 32 -10.02 10.08 -11.00
N THR A 33 -9.44 10.35 -9.83
CA THR A 33 -9.74 11.56 -9.06
C THR A 33 -9.03 12.77 -9.65
N GLU A 34 -7.82 12.59 -10.16
CA GLU A 34 -7.02 13.63 -10.77
C GLU A 34 -6.11 13.05 -11.86
N LEU A 35 -5.93 13.84 -12.93
CA LEU A 35 -4.96 13.60 -13.99
C LEU A 35 -4.20 14.91 -14.25
N VAL A 36 -2.91 14.93 -13.95
CA VAL A 36 -2.05 16.11 -14.15
C VAL A 36 -1.02 15.79 -15.23
N ILE A 37 -1.01 16.62 -16.28
CA ILE A 37 -0.01 16.55 -17.36
C ILE A 37 1.03 17.64 -17.10
N HIS A 38 2.25 17.22 -16.84
CA HIS A 38 3.39 18.11 -16.66
C HIS A 38 4.15 18.24 -17.98
N ASP A 39 3.74 19.19 -18.83
CA ASP A 39 4.29 19.36 -20.18
C ASP A 39 5.82 19.51 -20.20
N ARG A 40 6.37 20.29 -19.24
CA ARG A 40 7.82 20.55 -19.17
C ARG A 40 8.65 19.30 -18.88
N SER A 41 8.11 18.38 -18.09
CA SER A 41 8.82 17.15 -17.68
C SER A 41 8.31 15.92 -18.43
N ASN A 42 7.39 16.08 -19.38
CA ASN A 42 6.71 14.98 -20.08
C ASN A 42 6.25 13.86 -19.12
N LEU A 43 5.63 14.27 -18.02
CA LEU A 43 5.20 13.39 -16.93
C LEU A 43 3.69 13.45 -16.76
N TRP A 44 3.05 12.29 -16.72
CA TRP A 44 1.62 12.17 -16.47
C TRP A 44 1.43 11.58 -15.08
N SER A 45 0.74 12.35 -14.23
CA SER A 45 0.45 11.96 -12.85
C SER A 45 -1.02 11.57 -12.71
N PHE A 46 -1.28 10.33 -12.33
CA PHE A 46 -2.61 9.77 -12.15
C PHE A 46 -2.88 9.58 -10.65
N GLN A 47 -3.98 10.15 -10.16
CA GLN A 47 -4.51 9.84 -8.83
C GLN A 47 -5.74 8.94 -9.01
N ILE A 48 -5.62 7.70 -8.54
CA ILE A 48 -6.65 6.67 -8.71
C ILE A 48 -7.14 6.24 -7.34
N THR A 49 -8.46 6.21 -7.14
CA THR A 49 -9.06 5.64 -5.92
C THR A 49 -9.67 4.27 -6.23
N LEU A 50 -9.44 3.28 -5.36
CA LEU A 50 -9.97 1.92 -5.49
C LEU A 50 -10.54 1.43 -4.15
N ALA A 51 -11.48 0.49 -4.19
CA ALA A 51 -12.05 -0.12 -2.99
C ALA A 51 -11.05 -0.98 -2.21
N SER A 52 -10.08 -1.61 -2.90
CA SER A 52 -9.09 -2.50 -2.30
C SER A 52 -7.78 -2.49 -3.08
N ILE A 53 -6.67 -2.80 -2.41
CA ILE A 53 -5.36 -2.95 -3.06
C ILE A 53 -5.45 -4.07 -4.11
N MET A 54 -4.96 -3.79 -5.32
CA MET A 54 -5.00 -4.77 -6.40
C MET A 54 -4.13 -6.00 -6.08
N PRO A 55 -4.59 -7.21 -6.41
CA PRO A 55 -3.71 -8.37 -6.51
C PRO A 55 -2.55 -8.09 -7.46
N TYR A 56 -1.34 -8.53 -7.10
CA TYR A 56 -0.12 -8.16 -7.81
C TYR A 56 -0.15 -8.45 -9.31
N LYS A 57 -0.72 -9.60 -9.73
CA LYS A 57 -0.86 -9.95 -11.15
C LYS A 57 -1.70 -8.95 -11.95
N ILE A 58 -2.79 -8.46 -11.34
CA ILE A 58 -3.68 -7.48 -11.97
C ILE A 58 -2.96 -6.13 -12.05
N PHE A 59 -2.25 -5.76 -10.98
CA PHE A 59 -1.43 -4.55 -10.96
C PHE A 59 -0.32 -4.57 -12.03
N GLN A 60 0.40 -5.68 -12.18
CA GLN A 60 1.43 -5.81 -13.22
C GLN A 60 0.85 -5.62 -14.62
N ASP A 61 -0.27 -6.28 -14.92
CA ASP A 61 -0.96 -6.16 -16.20
C ASP A 61 -1.47 -4.72 -16.43
N PHE A 62 -2.04 -4.10 -15.39
CA PHE A 62 -2.45 -2.69 -15.41
C PHE A 62 -1.28 -1.77 -15.73
N MET A 63 -0.17 -1.87 -15.00
CA MET A 63 0.99 -1.02 -15.20
C MET A 63 1.62 -1.23 -16.58
N GLN A 64 1.73 -2.48 -17.05
CA GLN A 64 2.26 -2.78 -18.37
C GLN A 64 1.41 -2.15 -19.48
N ARG A 65 0.08 -2.33 -19.43
CA ARG A 65 -0.84 -1.75 -20.40
C ARG A 65 -0.85 -0.23 -20.35
N LEU A 66 -0.78 0.35 -19.15
CA LEU A 66 -0.68 1.79 -18.97
C LEU A 66 0.59 2.34 -19.61
N HIS A 67 1.74 1.73 -19.36
CA HIS A 67 2.99 2.11 -20.02
C HIS A 67 2.91 1.97 -21.55
N ASN A 68 2.25 0.93 -22.07
CA ASN A 68 2.10 0.76 -23.51
C ASN A 68 1.20 1.83 -24.14
N VAL A 69 0.07 2.16 -23.52
CA VAL A 69 -0.87 3.18 -24.02
C VAL A 69 -0.25 4.58 -23.96
N PHE A 70 0.63 4.84 -22.99
CA PHE A 70 1.27 6.14 -22.78
C PHE A 70 2.80 6.09 -22.99
N ALA A 71 3.28 5.25 -23.90
CA ALA A 71 4.72 4.96 -24.09
C ALA A 71 5.59 6.19 -24.44
N GLY A 72 4.97 7.32 -24.80
CA GLY A 72 5.65 8.58 -25.08
C GLY A 72 5.89 9.48 -23.86
N SER A 73 5.45 9.10 -22.66
CA SER A 73 5.53 9.94 -21.46
C SER A 73 5.96 9.14 -20.24
N SER A 74 6.62 9.83 -19.29
CA SER A 74 6.85 9.26 -17.97
C SER A 74 5.53 9.16 -17.22
N LEU A 75 5.37 8.11 -16.41
CA LEU A 75 4.14 7.87 -15.66
C LEU A 75 4.42 7.90 -14.15
N LYS A 76 3.58 8.65 -13.43
CA LYS A 76 3.46 8.58 -11.98
C LYS A 76 2.04 8.19 -11.64
N VAL A 77 1.87 7.09 -10.92
CA VAL A 77 0.54 6.61 -10.53
C VAL A 77 0.52 6.51 -9.01
N THR A 78 -0.50 7.11 -8.41
CA THR A 78 -0.75 7.04 -6.98
C THR A 78 -2.14 6.45 -6.76
N PHE A 79 -2.21 5.44 -5.89
CA PHE A 79 -3.44 4.75 -5.55
C PHE A 79 -3.88 5.15 -4.13
N HIS A 80 -5.14 5.55 -4.01
CA HIS A 80 -5.84 5.77 -2.75
C HIS A 80 -6.81 4.62 -2.53
N ILE A 81 -6.80 4.02 -1.34
CA ILE A 81 -7.63 2.84 -1.05
C ILE A 81 -8.57 3.18 0.11
N ASP A 82 -9.88 3.03 -0.11
CA ASP A 82 -10.88 3.40 0.88
C ASP A 82 -10.82 2.51 2.14
N GLN A 83 -10.62 1.20 1.94
CA GLN A 83 -10.50 0.22 3.03
C GLN A 83 -9.36 -0.76 2.75
N PRO A 84 -8.10 -0.36 3.01
CA PRO A 84 -6.94 -1.19 2.68
C PRO A 84 -6.93 -2.45 3.54
N LYS A 85 -7.23 -3.59 2.92
CA LYS A 85 -7.02 -4.92 3.50
C LYS A 85 -5.69 -5.46 2.99
N VAL A 86 -4.69 -5.41 3.84
CA VAL A 86 -3.36 -5.94 3.51
C VAL A 86 -3.26 -7.37 4.01
N THR A 87 -2.55 -8.21 3.27
CA THR A 87 -2.14 -9.54 3.73
C THR A 87 -0.63 -9.66 3.62
N ASP A 88 -0.03 -10.52 4.43
CA ASP A 88 1.40 -10.81 4.38
C ASP A 88 1.87 -11.23 2.98
N SER A 89 1.03 -11.96 2.24
CA SER A 89 1.31 -12.35 0.86
C SER A 89 1.36 -11.15 -0.07
N LEU A 90 0.43 -10.20 0.08
CA LEU A 90 0.33 -9.03 -0.78
C LEU A 90 1.57 -8.14 -0.67
N ILE A 91 2.06 -7.90 0.56
CA ILE A 91 3.28 -7.13 0.78
C ILE A 91 4.48 -7.82 0.10
N LYS A 92 4.59 -9.15 0.25
CA LYS A 92 5.67 -9.96 -0.34
C LYS A 92 5.61 -9.97 -1.88
N ASP A 93 4.42 -10.11 -2.46
CA ASP A 93 4.23 -10.15 -3.91
C ASP A 93 4.67 -8.83 -4.56
N TYR A 94 4.42 -7.70 -3.90
CA TYR A 94 4.81 -6.38 -4.39
C TYR A 94 6.29 -6.02 -4.15
N TRP A 95 7.00 -6.76 -3.30
CA TRP A 95 8.34 -6.41 -2.83
C TRP A 95 9.31 -6.05 -3.96
N LEU A 96 9.45 -6.94 -4.94
CA LEU A 96 10.42 -6.74 -6.02
C LEU A 96 10.07 -5.51 -6.87
N TRP A 97 8.78 -5.26 -7.08
CA TRP A 97 8.33 -4.07 -7.79
C TRP A 97 8.67 -2.80 -7.01
N VAL A 98 8.41 -2.78 -5.70
CA VAL A 98 8.74 -1.64 -4.84
C VAL A 98 10.24 -1.35 -4.85
N VAL A 99 11.08 -2.37 -4.71
CA VAL A 99 12.55 -2.21 -4.79
C VAL A 99 12.95 -1.59 -6.13
N ASN A 100 12.37 -2.03 -7.24
CA ASN A 100 12.73 -1.51 -8.56
C ASN A 100 12.24 -0.08 -8.83
N ASN A 101 11.15 0.35 -8.18
CA ASN A 101 10.48 1.63 -8.46
C ASN A 101 10.66 2.70 -7.37
N CYS A 102 11.29 2.37 -6.24
CA CYS A 102 11.62 3.37 -5.22
C CYS A 102 12.67 4.40 -5.69
N HIS A 103 12.84 5.49 -4.95
CA HIS A 103 13.79 6.57 -5.27
C HIS A 103 15.24 6.28 -4.84
N LEU A 104 15.64 5.01 -4.83
CA LEU A 104 17.02 4.61 -4.54
C LEU A 104 17.89 4.56 -5.81
N SER A 105 19.22 4.57 -5.64
CA SER A 105 20.14 4.39 -6.75
C SER A 105 20.04 2.99 -7.37
N SER A 106 20.32 2.87 -8.67
CA SER A 106 20.25 1.57 -9.40
C SER A 106 21.08 0.47 -8.73
N ILE A 107 22.27 0.80 -8.23
CA ILE A 107 23.15 -0.14 -7.51
C ILE A 107 22.45 -0.65 -6.25
N LEU A 108 21.85 0.25 -5.45
CA LEU A 108 21.14 -0.14 -4.23
C LEU A 108 19.91 -1.00 -4.54
N LYS A 109 19.15 -0.68 -5.58
CA LYS A 109 18.02 -1.51 -6.03
C LYS A 109 18.47 -2.93 -6.37
N GLN A 110 19.57 -3.07 -7.11
CA GLN A 110 20.13 -4.37 -7.45
C GLN A 110 20.61 -5.14 -6.21
N GLN A 111 21.25 -4.45 -5.27
CA GLN A 111 21.69 -5.04 -4.00
C GLN A 111 20.50 -5.51 -3.16
N LEU A 112 19.43 -4.71 -3.06
CA LEU A 112 18.21 -5.10 -2.35
C LEU A 112 17.52 -6.29 -3.02
N ALA A 113 17.37 -6.26 -4.35
CA ALA A 113 16.74 -7.35 -5.08
C ALA A 113 17.49 -8.69 -4.95
N LYS A 114 18.82 -8.66 -4.83
CA LYS A 114 19.67 -9.87 -4.75
C LYS A 114 19.91 -10.34 -3.31
N ASN A 115 20.17 -9.40 -2.39
CA ASN A 115 20.76 -9.67 -1.09
C ASN A 115 19.83 -9.36 0.09
N SER A 116 18.55 -9.08 -0.18
CA SER A 116 17.57 -8.86 0.88
C SER A 116 16.27 -9.61 0.64
N GLN A 117 15.64 -10.03 1.74
CA GLN A 117 14.37 -10.73 1.72
C GLN A 117 13.39 -10.08 2.68
N LEU A 118 12.21 -9.76 2.18
CA LEU A 118 11.11 -9.27 2.99
C LEU A 118 10.45 -10.41 3.77
N LYS A 119 10.48 -10.31 5.09
CA LYS A 119 9.79 -11.20 6.02
C LYS A 119 8.64 -10.44 6.65
N VAL A 120 7.44 -10.97 6.45
CA VAL A 120 6.24 -10.50 7.13
C VAL A 120 5.80 -11.58 8.10
N THR A 121 5.66 -11.20 9.37
CA THR A 121 5.26 -12.10 10.46
C THR A 121 4.40 -11.33 11.44
N ASN A 122 3.18 -11.81 11.69
CA ASN A 122 2.21 -11.17 12.61
C ASN A 122 1.97 -9.69 12.28
N GLY A 123 1.91 -9.33 10.99
CA GLY A 123 1.74 -7.94 10.55
C GLY A 123 2.98 -7.05 10.68
N GLN A 124 4.09 -7.56 11.22
CA GLN A 124 5.36 -6.85 11.26
C GLN A 124 6.17 -7.14 10.00
N VAL A 125 6.61 -6.08 9.32
CA VAL A 125 7.44 -6.16 8.13
C VAL A 125 8.90 -5.97 8.52
N SER A 126 9.73 -6.94 8.18
CA SER A 126 11.16 -6.92 8.43
C SER A 126 11.94 -7.25 7.16
N LEU A 127 13.08 -6.62 7.00
CA LEU A 127 14.00 -6.83 5.90
C LEU A 127 15.23 -7.56 6.45
N ASP A 128 15.43 -8.77 5.96
CA ASP A 128 16.58 -9.59 6.30
C ASP A 128 17.65 -9.44 5.21
N THR A 129 18.88 -9.16 5.62
CA THR A 129 20.04 -9.09 4.73
C THR A 129 21.28 -9.61 5.42
N LYS A 130 22.09 -10.37 4.66
CA LYS A 130 23.38 -10.89 5.10
C LYS A 130 24.52 -9.86 4.94
N GLU A 131 24.30 -8.85 4.11
CA GLU A 131 25.30 -7.83 3.80
C GLU A 131 25.31 -6.73 4.87
N ARG A 132 26.40 -6.63 5.64
CA ARG A 132 26.55 -5.63 6.71
C ARG A 132 26.48 -4.20 6.19
N SER A 133 27.11 -3.92 5.04
CA SER A 133 27.10 -2.58 4.45
C SER A 133 25.72 -2.16 3.99
N LEU A 134 24.93 -3.08 3.42
CA LEU A 134 23.54 -2.84 3.04
C LEU A 134 22.67 -2.56 4.27
N ARG A 135 22.93 -3.26 5.37
CA ARG A 135 22.24 -3.06 6.64
C ARG A 135 22.38 -1.63 7.17
N SER A 136 23.60 -1.07 7.19
CA SER A 136 23.82 0.30 7.64
C SER A 136 23.06 1.30 6.77
N PHE A 137 23.15 1.14 5.44
CA PHE A 137 22.42 1.99 4.49
C PHE A 137 20.90 1.98 4.68
N LEU A 138 20.33 0.81 4.98
CA LEU A 138 18.91 0.69 5.29
C LEU A 138 18.52 1.49 6.54
N MET A 139 19.39 1.53 7.53
CA MET A 139 19.17 2.31 8.76
C MET A 139 19.31 3.82 8.53
N ASP A 140 20.10 4.24 7.55
CA ASP A 140 20.38 5.65 7.24
C ASP A 140 19.31 6.33 6.37
N GLY A 141 18.15 5.70 6.16
CA GLY A 141 16.97 6.34 5.57
C GLY A 141 16.39 5.65 4.34
N ALA A 142 17.08 4.68 3.74
CA ALA A 142 16.59 3.98 2.54
C ALA A 142 15.26 3.24 2.74
N LEU A 143 14.88 2.96 4.00
CA LEU A 143 13.59 2.38 4.35
C LEU A 143 12.42 3.34 4.13
N VAL A 144 12.65 4.65 4.25
CA VAL A 144 11.61 5.66 4.02
C VAL A 144 11.15 5.62 2.57
N ASP A 145 12.09 5.58 1.61
CA ASP A 145 11.75 5.48 0.19
C ASP A 145 10.96 4.20 -0.14
N LEU A 146 11.25 3.08 0.53
CA LEU A 146 10.52 1.83 0.35
C LEU A 146 9.10 1.93 0.92
N GLU A 147 8.95 2.46 2.13
CA GLU A 147 7.67 2.70 2.78
C GLU A 147 6.79 3.66 1.96
N ASP A 148 7.36 4.76 1.47
CA ASP A 148 6.67 5.74 0.64
C ASP A 148 6.22 5.14 -0.70
N THR A 149 7.04 4.26 -1.29
CA THR A 149 6.66 3.56 -2.52
C THR A 149 5.50 2.59 -2.27
N TYR A 150 5.48 1.86 -1.15
CA TYR A 150 4.31 1.07 -0.77
C TYR A 150 3.07 1.95 -0.57
N HIS A 151 3.23 3.10 0.10
CA HIS A 151 2.13 4.02 0.34
C HIS A 151 1.52 4.56 -0.97
N GLN A 152 2.36 4.91 -1.95
CA GLN A 152 1.90 5.32 -3.29
C GLN A 152 1.09 4.23 -4.02
N LEU A 153 1.31 2.96 -3.68
CA LEU A 153 0.56 1.82 -4.22
C LEU A 153 -0.75 1.54 -3.46
N GLY A 154 -1.12 2.39 -2.51
CA GLY A 154 -2.35 2.26 -1.74
C GLY A 154 -2.22 1.38 -0.51
N PHE A 155 -1.00 0.96 -0.14
CA PHE A 155 -0.79 0.31 1.14
C PHE A 155 -0.93 1.34 2.28
N PRO A 156 -1.48 0.93 3.44
CA PRO A 156 -1.53 1.77 4.61
C PRO A 156 -0.11 2.05 5.10
N ASN A 157 0.05 3.08 5.93
CA ASN A 157 1.34 3.39 6.53
C ASN A 157 1.78 2.23 7.44
N PHE A 158 2.91 1.62 7.12
CA PHE A 158 3.59 0.63 7.97
C PHE A 158 5.08 0.90 7.97
N LYS A 159 5.78 0.36 8.97
CA LYS A 159 7.23 0.50 9.11
C LYS A 159 7.94 -0.79 8.75
N ILE A 160 9.02 -0.64 7.99
CA ILE A 160 9.93 -1.74 7.66
C ILE A 160 11.10 -1.68 8.64
N HIS A 161 11.32 -2.78 9.35
CA HIS A 161 12.45 -2.91 10.28
C HIS A 161 13.56 -3.75 9.67
N VAL A 162 14.79 -3.56 10.14
CA VAL A 162 15.91 -4.42 9.74
C VAL A 162 15.99 -5.60 10.71
N ALA A 163 15.97 -6.83 10.20
CA ALA A 163 16.04 -8.03 11.03
C ALA A 163 17.35 -8.10 11.83
N GLY A 164 17.27 -8.55 13.08
CA GLY A 164 18.44 -8.72 13.96
C GLY A 164 19.03 -7.42 14.50
N VAL A 165 18.40 -6.26 14.24
CA VAL A 165 18.77 -4.99 14.86
C VAL A 165 17.67 -4.57 15.84
N SER A 166 18.04 -4.45 17.12
CA SER A 166 17.20 -3.87 18.17
C SER A 166 17.07 -2.36 17.97
N SER A 167 16.42 -1.93 16.88
CA SER A 167 16.21 -0.51 16.64
C SER A 167 15.03 -0.05 17.49
N LYS A 168 15.31 0.76 18.51
CA LYS A 168 14.35 1.70 19.10
C LYS A 168 13.97 2.78 18.07
N ARG A 169 13.40 2.40 16.93
CA ARG A 169 12.53 3.29 16.18
C ARG A 169 11.16 3.06 16.78
N ASN A 170 10.69 4.06 17.55
CA ASN A 170 9.39 4.03 18.19
C ASN A 170 8.36 3.47 17.21
N LEU A 171 7.83 2.28 17.52
CA LEU A 171 6.57 1.86 16.94
C LEU A 171 5.59 2.98 17.33
N PRO A 172 4.89 3.65 16.39
CA PRO A 172 3.56 4.07 16.75
C PRO A 172 2.83 2.77 17.11
N THR A 173 2.40 2.66 18.35
CA THR A 173 1.50 1.61 18.83
C THR A 173 0.16 1.77 18.11
N GLN A 174 0.14 1.51 16.81
CA GLN A 174 -1.05 1.20 16.04
C GLN A 174 -0.82 -0.20 15.51
N VAL A 175 -1.33 -1.15 16.29
CA VAL A 175 -1.77 -2.43 15.76
C VAL A 175 -2.63 -2.07 14.55
N VAL A 176 -2.14 -2.32 13.34
CA VAL A 176 -3.02 -2.35 12.17
C VAL A 176 -3.95 -3.51 12.45
N ASP A 177 -5.13 -3.18 12.99
CA ASP A 177 -6.19 -4.14 13.24
C ASP A 177 -6.64 -4.64 11.86
N PHE A 178 -6.02 -5.74 11.42
CA PHE A 178 -6.54 -6.51 10.32
C PHE A 178 -7.96 -6.94 10.75
N PRO A 179 -9.02 -6.64 9.99
CA PRO A 179 -10.34 -7.16 10.31
C PRO A 179 -10.35 -8.66 10.05
N ILE A 180 -9.88 -9.44 11.04
CA ILE A 180 -10.20 -10.84 11.20
C ILE A 180 -11.71 -10.86 11.47
N LYS A 181 -12.45 -11.53 10.60
CA LYS A 181 -13.89 -11.77 10.74
C LYS A 181 -14.19 -12.15 12.20
N LYS A 182 -14.85 -11.27 12.94
CA LYS A 182 -15.36 -11.57 14.27
C LYS A 182 -16.48 -12.60 14.14
N THR A 183 -16.14 -13.88 14.26
CA THR A 183 -17.10 -14.94 14.52
C THR A 183 -17.59 -14.79 15.95
N LYS A 184 -18.88 -14.42 16.06
CA LYS A 184 -19.81 -14.53 17.19
C LYS A 184 -19.28 -15.30 18.43
N SER A 185 -18.54 -14.64 19.32
CA SER A 185 -18.43 -15.12 20.71
C SER A 185 -18.04 -14.08 21.77
N ASP A 186 -18.03 -12.77 21.47
CA ASP A 186 -17.71 -11.73 22.47
C ASP A 186 -18.88 -10.76 22.75
N VAL A 187 -20.12 -11.25 22.63
CA VAL A 187 -21.35 -10.49 22.97
C VAL A 187 -21.72 -10.62 24.46
N LYS A 188 -20.79 -11.06 25.33
CA LYS A 188 -21.12 -11.28 26.76
C LYS A 188 -20.21 -10.62 27.80
N LEU A 189 -19.15 -9.90 27.41
CA LEU A 189 -18.25 -9.21 28.36
C LEU A 189 -18.19 -7.67 28.13
N ALA A 190 -19.23 -7.09 27.52
CA ALA A 190 -19.45 -5.65 27.47
C ALA A 190 -20.72 -5.25 28.25
N ARG A 191 -21.02 -5.97 29.34
CA ARG A 191 -22.18 -5.70 30.22
C ARG A 191 -21.82 -5.07 31.58
N GLU A 192 -20.55 -4.73 31.81
CA GLU A 192 -20.11 -4.15 33.10
C GLU A 192 -19.69 -2.67 33.03
N ALA A 193 -19.75 -2.03 31.86
CA ALA A 193 -19.40 -0.60 31.72
C ALA A 193 -20.61 0.36 31.84
N VAL A 194 -21.84 -0.13 32.02
CA VAL A 194 -23.06 0.72 32.05
C VAL A 194 -23.64 0.90 33.45
N LYS A 195 -23.04 0.34 34.51
CA LYS A 195 -23.48 0.56 35.90
C LYS A 195 -22.72 1.65 36.67
N ALA A 196 -21.77 2.34 36.04
CA ALA A 196 -20.97 3.39 36.67
C ALA A 196 -21.38 4.82 36.26
N LEU A 197 -22.44 4.99 35.47
CA LEU A 197 -22.87 6.30 34.94
C LEU A 197 -24.22 6.80 35.48
N ASP A 198 -24.76 6.21 36.55
CA ASP A 198 -26.11 6.56 37.04
C ASP A 198 -26.20 6.81 38.55
N ASN A 199 -25.10 7.17 39.25
CA ASN A 199 -25.19 7.40 40.69
C ASN A 199 -24.21 8.43 41.30
N ASP A 200 -23.83 9.48 40.57
CA ASP A 200 -23.18 10.63 41.21
C ASP A 200 -23.61 11.99 40.59
N GLU A 201 -24.84 12.09 40.09
CA GLU A 201 -25.57 13.36 40.22
C GLU A 201 -26.04 13.48 41.67
N LYS A 202 -25.30 14.25 42.48
CA LYS A 202 -25.78 14.75 43.78
C LYS A 202 -27.17 15.38 43.59
N PRO A 203 -28.10 15.14 44.53
CA PRO A 203 -28.42 16.25 45.45
C PRO A 203 -28.90 15.79 46.85
N LYS A 204 -28.23 16.24 47.92
CA LYS A 204 -28.71 17.19 48.94
C LYS A 204 -27.71 17.31 50.09
#